data_AF-A0A382LSL2-F1
#
_entry.id   AF-A0A382LSL2-F1
#
_cell.length_a   1.000
_cell.length_b   1.000
_cell.length_c   1.000
_cell.angle_alpha   90.00
_cell.angle_beta   90.00
_cell.angle_gamma   90.00
#
_symmetry.space_group_name_H-M   'P 1'
#
loop_
_entity.id
_entity.type
_entity.pdbx_description
1 polymer ?
#
loop_
_entity_poly.entity_id
_entity_poly.type
_entity_poly.pdbx_seq_one_letter_code
_entity_poly.pdbx_strand_id
1 'polypeptide(L)' 'VNYLTKLKLSCVSVGVITLLGTNLSYSVNVDKIMKSAVGVWLFDEGTGKKAKDISGEGNHGELVKNPEW' A
#
# COMPACT_ATOMS: atom_id res chain seq x y z
N VAL A 1 1.30 -28.89 38.37
CA VAL A 1 1.61 -28.78 36.92
C VAL A 1 3.13 -28.73 36.75
N ASN A 2 3.71 -29.73 36.08
CA ASN A 2 5.16 -29.88 35.88
C ASN A 2 5.69 -28.99 34.74
N TYR A 3 7.00 -28.78 34.72
CA TYR A 3 7.68 -27.80 33.85
C TYR A 3 7.39 -28.00 32.35
N LEU A 4 7.35 -29.26 31.91
CA LEU A 4 7.02 -29.64 30.52
C LEU A 4 5.62 -29.19 30.10
N THR A 5 4.65 -29.22 31.02
CA THR A 5 3.28 -28.79 30.73
C THR A 5 3.19 -27.27 30.62
N LYS A 6 3.96 -26.53 31.44
CA LYS A 6 4.06 -25.06 31.33
C LYS A 6 4.76 -24.62 30.04
N LEU A 7 5.80 -25.36 29.62
CA LEU A 7 6.55 -25.09 28.39
C LEU A 7 5.68 -25.27 27.14
N LYS A 8 4.89 -26.35 27.08
CA LYS A 8 3.95 -26.59 25.97
C LYS A 8 2.85 -25.52 25.90
N LEU A 9 2.30 -25.12 27.05
CA LEU A 9 1.31 -24.04 27.12
C LEU A 9 1.88 -22.71 26.61
N SER A 10 3.15 -22.42 26.94
CA SER A 10 3.87 -21.23 26.47
C SER A 10 3.98 -21.21 24.94
N CYS A 11 4.46 -22.30 24.32
CA CYS A 11 4.59 -22.37 22.86
C CYS A 11 3.25 -22.24 22.13
N VAL A 12 2.18 -22.86 22.66
CA VAL A 12 0.83 -22.74 22.11
C VAL A 12 0.33 -21.29 22.22
N SER A 13 0.57 -20.63 23.34
CA SER A 13 0.17 -19.22 23.52
C SER A 13 0.92 -18.28 22.57
N VAL A 14 2.23 -18.47 22.35
CA VAL A 14 3.03 -17.68 21.40
C VAL A 14 2.58 -17.90 19.96
N GLY A 15 2.24 -19.14 19.59
CA GLY A 15 1.68 -19.45 18.27
C GLY A 15 0.33 -18.79 18.01
N VAL A 16 -0.54 -18.69 19.02
CA VAL A 16 -1.83 -18.01 18.89
C VAL A 16 -1.68 -16.48 18.81
N ILE A 17 -0.76 -15.90 19.59
CA ILE A 17 -0.50 -14.45 19.59
C ILE A 17 0.06 -13.98 18.23
N THR A 18 0.94 -14.77 17.62
CA THR A 18 1.50 -14.46 16.29
C THR A 18 0.45 -14.59 15.18
N LEU A 19 -0.46 -15.57 15.26
CA LEU A 19 -1.54 -15.76 14.29
C LEU A 19 -2.59 -14.63 14.33
N LEU A 20 -2.83 -14.04 15.50
CA LEU A 20 -3.76 -12.92 15.69
C LEU A 20 -3.11 -11.55 15.41
N GLY A 21 -1.79 -11.45 15.48
CA GLY A 21 -1.04 -10.20 15.37
C GLY A 21 -0.74 -9.70 13.95
N THR A 22 -1.08 -10.45 12.90
CA THR A 22 -0.68 -10.10 11.52
C THR A 22 -1.53 -9.02 10.85
N ASN A 23 -2.52 -8.43 11.53
CA ASN A 23 -3.30 -7.31 10.99
C ASN A 23 -2.70 -5.95 11.38
N LEU A 24 -1.38 -5.80 11.23
CA LEU A 24 -0.73 -4.52 11.45
C LEU A 24 -0.94 -3.63 10.21
N SER A 25 -2.02 -2.84 10.23
CA SER A 25 -2.26 -1.83 9.21
C SER A 25 -1.20 -0.73 9.34
N TYR A 26 -0.28 -0.66 8.38
CA TYR A 26 0.64 0.47 8.27
C TYR A 26 -0.13 1.70 7.80
N SER A 27 -0.11 2.78 8.58
CA SER A 27 -0.58 4.07 8.10
C SER A 27 0.43 4.63 7.11
N VAL A 28 0.01 4.72 5.85
CA VAL A 28 0.78 5.41 4.82
C VAL A 28 0.43 6.89 4.87
N ASN A 29 1.42 7.74 5.10
CA ASN A 29 1.24 9.18 5.01
C ASN A 29 1.23 9.59 3.52
N VAL A 30 0.03 9.71 2.96
CA VAL A 30 -0.19 10.08 1.55
C VAL A 30 0.45 11.43 1.24
N ASP A 31 0.35 12.41 2.15
CA ASP A 31 0.95 13.74 1.95
C ASP A 31 2.47 13.68 1.74
N LYS A 32 3.15 12.81 2.47
CA LYS A 32 4.60 12.60 2.33
C LYS A 32 4.94 11.97 0.99
N ILE A 33 4.15 11.00 0.54
CA ILE A 33 4.34 10.39 -0.77
C ILE A 33 4.16 11.43 -1.86
N MET A 34 3.05 12.17 -1.83
CA MET A 34 2.73 13.22 -2.81
C MET A 34 3.83 14.28 -2.89
N LYS A 35 4.40 14.71 -1.75
CA LYS A 35 5.52 15.68 -1.73
C LYS A 35 6.83 15.17 -2.33
N SER A 36 7.02 13.86 -2.43
CA SER A 36 8.24 13.25 -2.96
C SER A 36 8.06 12.63 -4.35
N ALA A 37 6.81 12.56 -4.83
CA ALA A 37 6.50 11.92 -6.09
C ALA A 37 6.89 12.82 -7.25
N VAL A 38 7.64 12.26 -8.20
CA VAL A 38 7.96 12.93 -9.47
C VAL A 38 6.75 12.95 -10.42
N GLY A 39 5.79 12.05 -10.22
CA GLY A 39 4.54 12.04 -10.98
C GLY A 39 3.56 11.00 -10.43
N VAL A 40 2.27 11.30 -10.55
CA VAL A 40 1.16 10.42 -10.20
C VAL A 40 0.07 10.55 -11.25
N TRP A 41 -0.25 9.45 -11.94
CA TRP A 41 -1.28 9.41 -13.00
C TRP A 41 -2.33 8.36 -12.63
N LEU A 42 -3.59 8.78 -12.53
CA LEU A 42 -4.70 7.90 -12.12
C LEU A 42 -5.44 7.26 -13.30
N PHE A 43 -5.31 7.83 -14.51
CA PHE A 43 -6.01 7.39 -15.71
C PHE A 43 -7.55 7.39 -15.56
N ASP A 44 -8.10 8.33 -14.80
CA ASP A 44 -9.52 8.44 -14.48
C ASP A 44 -10.23 9.59 -15.23
N GLU A 45 -9.55 10.22 -16.19
CA GLU A 45 -10.09 11.33 -16.97
C GLU A 45 -11.19 10.90 -17.96
N GLY A 46 -11.19 9.63 -18.37
CA GLY A 46 -12.18 9.03 -19.24
C GLY A 46 -12.20 9.52 -20.69
N THR A 47 -11.47 10.60 -21.02
CA THR A 47 -11.38 11.16 -22.37
C THR A 47 -10.08 11.96 -22.57
N GLY A 48 -9.75 12.24 -23.84
CA GLY A 48 -8.64 13.12 -24.21
C GLY A 48 -7.37 12.37 -24.61
N LYS A 49 -6.25 13.09 -24.69
CA LYS A 49 -4.94 12.56 -25.12
C LYS A 49 -3.87 12.61 -24.04
N LYS A 50 -4.22 13.02 -22.82
CA LYS A 50 -3.25 13.22 -21.74
C LYS A 50 -3.73 12.59 -20.45
N ALA A 51 -2.87 11.83 -19.80
CA ALA A 51 -3.02 11.45 -18.41
C ALA A 51 -2.49 12.61 -17.54
N LYS A 52 -3.33 13.15 -16.66
CA LYS A 52 -2.96 14.27 -15.81
C LYS A 52 -2.04 13.77 -14.70
N ASP A 53 -0.98 14.52 -14.51
CA ASP A 53 -0.11 14.37 -13.34
C ASP A 53 -0.71 15.17 -12.18
N ILE A 54 -1.12 14.47 -11.13
CA ILE A 54 -1.71 15.06 -9.92
C ILE A 54 -0.68 15.30 -8.81
N SER A 55 0.60 14.97 -9.03
CA SER A 55 1.68 15.23 -8.07
C SER A 55 1.92 16.74 -7.86
N GLY A 56 1.65 17.55 -8.90
CA GLY A 56 1.98 18.97 -8.95
C GLY A 56 3.24 19.30 -9.76
N GLU A 57 4.01 18.28 -10.18
CA GLU A 57 5.26 18.46 -10.94
C GLU A 57 5.04 18.74 -12.44
N GLY A 58 3.78 18.68 -12.90
CA GLY A 58 3.41 19.05 -14.27
C GLY A 58 3.83 18.05 -15.34
N ASN A 59 4.24 16.84 -14.95
CA ASN A 59 4.69 15.79 -15.86
C ASN A 59 3.51 15.08 -16.53
N HIS A 60 2.61 15.81 -17.19
CA HIS A 60 1.45 15.19 -17.85
C HIS A 60 1.91 14.19 -18.93
N GLY A 61 1.36 12.97 -18.88
CA GLY A 61 1.68 11.93 -19.84
C GLY A 61 0.87 12.10 -21.12
N GLU A 62 1.47 11.82 -22.29
CA GLU A 62 0.75 11.76 -23.56
C GLU A 62 0.35 10.32 -23.88
N LEU A 63 -0.92 10.10 -24.21
CA LEU A 63 -1.41 8.81 -24.66
C LEU A 63 -1.04 8.61 -26.12
N VAL A 64 -0.18 7.61 -26.37
CA VAL A 64 0.32 7.28 -27.70
C VAL A 64 -0.28 5.98 -28.20
N LYS A 65 -0.40 5.84 -29.52
CA LYS A 65 -0.95 4.63 -30.18
C LYS A 65 -2.42 4.34 -29.85
N ASN A 66 -3.20 5.37 -29.51
CA ASN A 66 -4.65 5.29 -29.29
C ASN A 66 -5.08 4.20 -28.28
N PRO A 67 -4.62 4.26 -27.02
CA PRO A 67 -5.15 3.37 -25.98
C PRO A 67 -6.60 3.72 -25.68
N GLU A 68 -7.37 2.75 -25.17
CA GLU A 68 -8.69 3.00 -24.59
C GLU A 68 -8.53 3.64 -23.20
N TRP A 69 -9.54 4.42 -22.80
CA TRP A 69 -9.65 5.04 -21.48
C TRP A 69 -10.36 4.13 -20.50
#